data_AF-A0A7R7AHY2-F1
#
_entry.id   AF-A0A7R7AHY2-F1
#
_cell.length_a   1.000
_cell.length_b   1.000
_cell.length_c   1.000
_cell.angle_alpha   90.00
_cell.angle_beta   90.00
_cell.angle_gamma   90.00
#
_symmetry.space_group_name_H-M   'P 1'
#
loop_
_entity.id
_entity.type
_entity.pdbx_description
1 polymer ?
#
loop_
_entity_poly.entity_id
_entity_poly.type
_entity_poly.pdbx_seq_one_letter_code
_entity_poly.pdbx_strand_id
1 'polypeptide(L)' 'MPSIKVKENEPFDIALRRFKRSCEKAGVLSEVRRREFYEKPTAERKRKAAAAVKRHLKKLSRERYALKNLRRGRPQL' A
#
# COMPACT_ATOMS: atom_id res chain seq x y z
N MET A 1 2.74 7.02 -13.70
CA MET A 1 3.98 6.32 -13.33
C MET A 1 4.71 7.11 -12.25
N PRO A 2 5.31 6.48 -11.24
CA PRO A 2 6.04 7.18 -10.18
C PRO A 2 7.34 7.79 -10.70
N SER A 3 7.58 9.07 -10.41
CA SER A 3 8.84 9.77 -10.69
C SER A 3 9.49 10.21 -9.39
N ILE A 4 10.81 10.04 -9.28
CA ILE A 4 11.60 10.44 -8.11
C ILE A 4 12.80 11.23 -8.61
N LYS A 5 12.94 12.46 -8.11
CA LYS A 5 14.11 13.30 -8.33
C LYS A 5 15.10 13.01 -7.21
N VAL A 6 16.29 12.53 -7.55
CA VAL A 6 17.39 12.31 -6.61
C VAL A 6 18.07 13.65 -6.35
N LYS A 7 18.28 14.01 -5.08
CA LYS A 7 19.07 15.19 -4.69
C LYS A 7 20.51 14.73 -4.38
N GLU A 8 21.50 15.59 -4.62
CA GLU A 8 22.92 15.21 -4.49
C GLU A 8 23.37 14.82 -3.07
N ASN A 9 22.65 15.28 -2.04
CA ASN A 9 22.93 14.93 -0.64
C ASN A 9 22.29 13.61 -0.16
N GLU A 10 21.80 12.76 -1.08
CA GLU A 10 21.16 11.50 -0.71
C GLU A 10 21.95 10.30 -1.24
N PRO A 11 22.31 9.33 -0.38
CA PRO A 11 22.85 8.06 -0.83
C PRO A 11 21.89 7.36 -1.80
N PHE A 12 22.42 6.86 -2.92
CA PHE A 12 21.66 6.23 -4.00
C PHE A 12 20.70 5.13 -3.51
N ASP A 13 21.10 4.35 -2.52
CA ASP A 13 20.29 3.28 -1.94
C ASP A 13 18.98 3.78 -1.32
N ILE A 14 18.98 4.98 -0.74
CA ILE A 14 17.81 5.58 -0.13
C ILE A 14 16.84 6.07 -1.22
N ALA A 15 17.36 6.58 -2.34
CA ALA A 15 16.56 6.95 -3.49
C ALA A 15 15.91 5.72 -4.13
N LEU A 16 16.66 4.63 -4.30
CA LEU A 16 16.15 3.35 -4.82
C LEU A 16 15.05 2.77 -3.92
N ARG A 17 15.23 2.83 -2.60
CA ARG A 17 14.22 2.37 -1.64
C ARG A 17 12.93 3.19 -1.74
N ARG A 18 13.04 4.51 -1.92
CA ARG A 18 11.87 5.38 -2.15
C ARG A 18 11.18 5.05 -3.48
N PHE A 19 11.95 4.74 -4.51
CA PHE A 19 11.40 4.33 -5.81
C PHE A 19 10.59 3.05 -5.71
N LYS A 20 11.16 2.02 -5.09
CA LYS A 20 10.45 0.75 -4.82
C LYS A 20 9.15 0.98 -4.07
N ARG A 21 9.18 1.76 -2.98
CA ARG A 21 7.96 2.12 -2.23
C ARG A 21 6.94 2.91 -3.05
N SER A 22 7.39 3.80 -3.94
CA SER A 22 6.51 4.59 -4.80
C SER A 22 5.82 3.70 -5.85
N CYS A 23 6.56 2.77 -6.45
CA CYS A 23 6.02 1.75 -7.36
C CYS A 23 5.01 0.82 -6.68
N GLU A 24 5.31 0.38 -5.46
CA GLU A 24 4.41 -0.43 -4.63
C GLU A 24 3.14 0.35 -4.25
N LYS A 25 3.30 1.61 -3.83
CA LYS A 25 2.17 2.49 -3.47
C LYS A 25 1.26 2.77 -4.66
N ALA A 26 1.85 3.02 -5.83
CA ALA A 26 1.12 3.20 -7.08
C ALA A 26 0.45 1.90 -7.56
N GLY A 27 0.84 0.73 -7.03
CA GLY A 27 0.24 -0.56 -7.37
C GLY A 27 0.58 -1.05 -8.77
N VAL A 28 1.66 -0.54 -9.38
CA VAL A 28 2.05 -0.82 -10.78
C VAL A 28 2.19 -2.33 -11.02
N LEU A 29 2.86 -3.05 -10.10
CA LEU A 29 3.02 -4.50 -10.20
C LEU A 29 1.69 -5.27 -10.08
N SER A 30 0.79 -4.80 -9.21
CA SER A 30 -0.54 -5.39 -9.08
C SER A 30 -1.40 -5.14 -10.32
N GLU A 31 -1.20 -4.01 -10.99
CA GLU A 31 -1.86 -3.68 -12.23
C GLU A 31 -1.37 -4.53 -13.40
N VAL A 32 -0.06 -4.72 -13.55
CA VAL A 32 0.52 -5.61 -14.56
C VAL A 32 -0.05 -7.01 -14.41
N ARG A 33 0.01 -7.58 -13.20
CA ARG A 33 -0.52 -8.93 -12.93
C ARG A 33 -2.02 -9.08 -13.15
N ARG A 34 -2.79 -8.00 -13.00
CA ARG A 34 -4.21 -7.97 -13.35
C ARG A 34 -4.43 -7.99 -14.86
N ARG A 35 -3.54 -7.35 -15.63
CA ARG A 35 -3.66 -7.19 -17.10
C ARG A 35 -3.05 -8.35 -17.89
N GLU A 36 -2.25 -9.21 -17.24
CA GLU A 36 -1.64 -10.41 -17.86
C GLU A 36 -2.68 -11.34 -18.49
N PHE A 37 -3.89 -11.42 -17.94
CA PHE A 37 -4.97 -12.28 -18.44
C PHE A 37 -6.29 -11.52 -18.50
N TYR A 38 -7.14 -11.89 -19.46
CA TYR A 38 -8.50 -11.38 -19.51
C TYR A 38 -9.29 -11.83 -18.27
N GLU A 39 -9.84 -10.86 -17.54
CA GLU A 39 -10.75 -11.13 -16.44
C GLU A 39 -12.18 -10.76 -16.86
N LYS A 40 -13.10 -11.71 -16.69
CA LYS A 40 -14.53 -11.45 -16.90
C LYS A 40 -15.00 -10.31 -15.98
N PRO A 41 -15.88 -9.40 -16.45
CA PRO A 41 -16.35 -8.25 -15.65
C PRO A 41 -16.90 -8.62 -14.26
N THR A 42 -17.50 -9.81 -14.12
CA THR A 42 -18.01 -10.30 -12.83
C THR A 42 -16.90 -10.65 -11.84
N ALA A 43 -15.80 -11.23 -12.32
CA ALA A 43 -14.62 -11.53 -11.50
C ALA A 43 -13.92 -10.24 -11.07
N GLU A 44 -13.85 -9.23 -11.95
CA GLU A 44 -13.28 -7.92 -11.60
C GLU A 44 -14.07 -7.24 -10.48
N ARG A 45 -15.42 -7.26 -10.55
CA ARG A 45 -16.29 -6.74 -9.49
C ARG A 45 -16.09 -7.46 -8.16
N LYS A 46 -16.02 -8.80 -8.17
CA LYS A 46 -15.76 -9.61 -6.97
C LYS A 46 -14.39 -9.28 -6.35
N ARG A 47 -13.34 -9.15 -7.18
CA ARG A 47 -11.99 -8.79 -6.73
C ARG A 47 -11.95 -7.41 -6.09
N LYS A 48 -12.58 -6.40 -6.72
CA LYS A 48 -12.66 -5.03 -6.19
C LYS A 48 -13.37 -4.98 -4.84
N ALA A 49 -14.49 -5.70 -4.70
CA ALA A 49 -15.23 -5.79 -3.45
C ALA A 49 -14.38 -6.43 -2.33
N ALA A 50 -13.73 -7.56 -2.61
CA ALA A 50 -12.85 -8.23 -1.65
C ALA A 50 -11.67 -7.34 -1.23
N ALA A 51 -11.06 -6.61 -2.18
CA ALA A 51 -9.99 -5.67 -1.89
C ALA A 51 -10.45 -4.49 -1.01
N ALA A 52 -11.67 -3.98 -1.22
CA ALA A 52 -12.25 -2.92 -0.39
C ALA A 52 -12.50 -3.38 1.04
N VAL A 53 -13.12 -4.55 1.21
CA VAL A 53 -13.36 -5.18 2.52
C VAL A 53 -12.05 -5.39 3.26
N LYS A 54 -11.04 -5.98 2.60
CA LYS A 54 -9.71 -6.19 3.19
C LYS A 54 -9.05 -4.89 3.66
N ARG A 55 -9.16 -3.81 2.87
CA ARG A 55 -8.64 -2.49 3.24
C ARG A 55 -9.35 -1.92 4.47
N HIS A 56 -10.68 -2.05 4.52
CA HIS A 56 -11.49 -1.59 5.66
C HIS A 56 -11.14 -2.34 6.95
N LEU A 57 -11.07 -3.68 6.90
CA LEU A 57 -10.67 -4.50 8.03
C LEU A 57 -9.27 -4.16 8.55
N LYS A 58 -8.32 -3.89 7.64
CA LYS A 58 -6.96 -3.47 8.02
C LYS A 58 -6.96 -2.09 8.70
N LYS A 59 -7.84 -1.17 8.29
CA LYS A 59 -8.01 0.14 8.93
C LYS A 59 -8.55 -0.02 10.36
N LEU A 60 -9.64 -0.77 10.52
CA LEU A 60 -10.24 -1.04 11.84
C LEU A 60 -9.25 -1.72 12.81
N SER A 61 -8.47 -2.68 12.33
CA SER A 61 -7.44 -3.35 13.13
C SER A 61 -6.37 -2.37 13.64
N ARG A 62 -5.92 -1.44 12.78
CA ARG A 62 -4.98 -0.38 13.17
C ARG A 62 -5.57 0.58 14.19
N GLU A 63 -6.82 1.01 13.98
CA GLU A 63 -7.53 1.90 14.91
C GLU A 63 -7.71 1.24 16.27
N ARG A 64 -8.13 -0.03 16.29
CA ARG A 64 -8.26 -0.83 17.52
C ARG A 64 -6.94 -0.95 18.27
N TYR A 65 -5.83 -1.15 17.56
CA TYR A 65 -4.50 -1.21 18.16
C TYR A 65 -4.06 0.14 18.72
N ALA A 66 -4.28 1.23 17.97
CA ALA A 66 -3.99 2.59 18.42
C ALA A 66 -4.79 2.97 19.68
N LEU A 67 -6.10 2.70 19.68
CA LEU A 67 -6.99 2.86 20.84
C LEU A 67 -6.52 2.03 22.04
N LYS A 68 -6.13 0.76 21.81
CA LYS A 68 -5.61 -0.10 22.87
C LYS A 68 -4.29 0.42 23.45
N ASN A 69 -3.42 0.99 22.63
CA ASN A 69 -2.15 1.56 23.09
C ASN A 69 -2.35 2.85 23.88
N LEU A 70 -3.28 3.70 23.42
CA LEU A 70 -3.67 4.93 24.14
C LEU A 70 -4.28 4.59 25.51
N ARG A 71 -5.20 3.62 25.56
CA ARG A 71 -5.80 3.13 26.82
C ARG A 71 -4.79 2.49 27.77
N ARG A 72 -3.64 2.03 27.27
CA ARG A 72 -2.55 1.43 28.05
C ARG A 72 -1.43 2.42 28.40
N GLY A 73 -1.60 3.70 28.09
CA GLY A 73 -0.63 4.75 28.43
C GLY A 73 0.76 4.55 27.83
N ARG A 74 0.90 3.79 26.74
CA ARG A 74 2.21 3.60 26.09
C ARG A 74 2.48 4.75 25.12
N PRO A 75 3.57 5.53 25.30
CA PRO A 75 3.91 6.60 24.37
C PRO A 75 4.25 6.02 22.98
N GLN A 76 3.79 6.71 21.93
CA GLN A 76 4.20 6.42 20.55
C GLN A 76 5.63 6.94 20.37
N LEU A 77 6.62 6.07 20.51
CA LEU A 77 8.00 6.35 20.07
C LEU A 77 8.05 6.48 18.55
#